data_AF-A0A812LW50-F1
#
_entry.id   AF-A0A812LW50-F1
#
_cell.length_a   1.000
_cell.length_b   1.000
_cell.length_c   1.000
_cell.angle_alpha   90.00
_cell.angle_beta   90.00
_cell.angle_gamma   90.00
#
_symmetry.space_group_name_H-M   'P 1'
#
loop_
_entity.id
_entity.type
_entity.pdbx_description
1 polymer ?
#
loop_
_entity_poly.entity_id
_entity_poly.type
_entity_poly.pdbx_seq_one_letter_code
_entity_poly.pdbx_strand_id
1 'polypeptide(L)'
;MSAMILHGASLYNDLKAPIEVLMGQVWRVLYPERIFPVASQGSVYVRLRENHQVTGHGYAMGQLRASESFGDFSAVANRLDQAEWQAAAREHHRRECTQNKQKDQTTAAAISLRSKMASRNLSHHAVGYGIGLVVLLVCGVMVPNFLLAGHEDLAWIVGIVATFDYSMLCYFASKSIDQNDFHYGLGTSIYAVVLFRGGSCVAFCIMGATAFISFLSFFNGLKPGVGMLTLTLCLFTCAPPVLCLIRLCLALCDLDGNWRHAAKQQLKKEKAEARRQVLNRTIVFKGSVLAGHGRPCVVSWPGKYAGAWDTLVHASRNWGVSAAVVFLPDGTDLSGEHDEIPPEHGIVGSCWCQPLYGGKQKWGCRWWSMWIKNVEAAVKHGATLQVYYFKGCVGKGKVQSFDTAGAEYRRREALEERRKQFEKSEHFHKLRAEGLDNLSRWEREDGSSPYKREANRLFLEWLPGDDAEFLKRSEGLGGSQKAEVAWLERKGYKYTEVDVSSWLTDHVQSPQAYGRPAVPYEAASRLGSLPALPPGRV
;
A
#
# COMPACT_ATOMS: atom_id res chain seq x y z
N MET A 1 16.46 -54.35 36.68
CA MET A 1 17.49 -54.13 35.66
C MET A 1 17.19 -52.82 34.94
N SER A 2 17.70 -51.70 35.45
CA SER A 2 17.65 -50.42 34.73
C SER A 2 18.60 -50.51 33.55
N ALA A 3 18.07 -50.46 32.34
CA ALA A 3 18.88 -50.30 31.15
C ALA A 3 19.72 -49.02 31.34
N MET A 4 21.03 -49.16 31.47
CA MET A 4 21.96 -48.05 31.36
C MET A 4 21.76 -47.47 29.96
N ILE A 5 21.00 -46.38 29.87
CA ILE A 5 20.89 -45.58 28.66
C ILE A 5 22.29 -45.01 28.46
N LEU A 6 23.07 -45.63 27.57
CA LEU A 6 24.31 -45.04 27.07
C LEU A 6 23.90 -43.71 26.45
N HIS A 7 24.25 -42.61 27.12
CA HIS A 7 23.98 -41.26 26.64
C HIS A 7 24.87 -41.04 25.42
N GLY A 8 24.33 -41.32 24.23
CA GLY A 8 25.00 -41.02 22.98
C GLY A 8 25.33 -39.53 22.90
N ALA A 9 26.43 -39.19 22.24
CA ALA A 9 26.75 -37.80 21.98
C ALA A 9 25.65 -37.19 21.08
N SER A 10 25.40 -35.89 21.23
CA SER A 10 24.39 -35.18 20.44
C SER A 10 24.93 -33.84 19.97
N LEU A 11 24.52 -33.40 18.78
CA LEU A 11 24.86 -32.09 18.23
C LEU A 11 23.63 -31.20 18.23
N TYR A 12 23.69 -30.10 18.96
CA TYR A 12 22.69 -29.05 18.95
C TYR A 12 23.11 -27.93 17.98
N ASN A 13 22.27 -27.64 16.99
CA ASN A 13 22.48 -26.48 16.12
C ASN A 13 21.89 -25.22 16.78
N ASP A 14 22.74 -24.48 17.48
CA ASP A 14 22.41 -23.19 18.09
C ASP A 14 22.69 -21.98 17.19
N LEU A 15 23.17 -22.20 15.96
CA LEU A 15 23.30 -21.17 14.94
C LEU A 15 21.91 -20.80 14.38
N LYS A 16 21.82 -19.65 13.71
CA LYS A 16 20.59 -19.20 13.03
C LYS A 16 20.54 -19.61 11.56
N ALA A 17 21.54 -20.37 11.10
CA ALA A 17 21.62 -20.96 9.78
C ALA A 17 21.50 -22.50 9.80
N PRO A 18 21.03 -23.11 8.70
CA PRO A 18 21.05 -24.56 8.56
C PRO A 18 22.49 -25.03 8.32
N ILE A 19 22.87 -26.10 9.01
CA ILE A 19 24.16 -26.77 8.81
C ILE A 19 23.92 -28.16 8.25
N GLU A 20 24.94 -28.74 7.62
CA GLU A 20 24.94 -30.14 7.20
C GLU A 20 25.95 -30.92 8.03
N VAL A 21 25.55 -32.10 8.48
CA VAL A 21 26.33 -33.01 9.32
C VAL A 21 26.61 -34.28 8.51
N LEU A 22 27.87 -34.69 8.41
CA LEU A 22 28.26 -35.91 7.70
C LEU A 22 27.96 -37.14 8.56
N MET A 23 27.15 -38.06 8.03
CA MET A 23 26.84 -39.35 8.65
C MET A 23 27.22 -40.50 7.73
N GLY A 24 28.28 -41.22 8.08
CA GLY A 24 28.85 -42.22 7.18
C GLY A 24 29.30 -41.53 5.88
N GLN A 25 28.57 -41.74 4.80
CA GLN A 25 28.83 -41.14 3.49
C GLN A 25 27.77 -40.11 3.05
N VAL A 26 26.79 -39.79 3.90
CA VAL A 26 25.65 -38.94 3.53
C VAL A 26 25.62 -37.68 4.40
N TRP A 27 25.46 -36.52 3.77
CA TRP A 27 25.23 -35.26 4.46
C TRP A 27 23.75 -35.14 4.84
N ARG A 28 23.47 -34.81 6.11
CA ARG A 28 22.12 -34.55 6.60
C ARG A 28 21.98 -33.12 7.10
N VAL A 29 20.86 -32.50 6.79
CA VAL A 29 20.57 -31.13 7.23
C VAL A 29 20.16 -31.13 8.70
N LEU A 30 20.75 -30.23 9.46
CA LEU A 30 20.36 -29.92 10.83
C LEU A 30 19.93 -28.44 10.90
N TYR A 31 18.62 -28.22 11.05
CA TYR A 31 18.03 -26.89 11.16
C TYR A 31 18.33 -26.25 12.53
N PRO A 32 18.23 -24.91 12.64
CA PRO A 32 18.36 -24.21 13.92
C PRO A 32 17.46 -24.79 15.01
N GLU A 33 17.96 -24.79 16.24
CA GLU A 33 17.26 -25.21 17.45
C GLU A 33 16.86 -26.69 17.44
N ARG A 34 17.54 -27.49 16.61
CA ARG A 34 17.36 -28.94 16.55
C ARG A 34 18.59 -29.66 17.08
N ILE A 35 18.31 -30.83 17.66
CA ILE A 35 19.31 -31.74 18.20
C ILE A 35 19.41 -32.94 17.26
N PHE A 36 20.63 -33.35 16.98
CA PHE A 36 20.95 -34.48 16.13
C PHE A 36 21.78 -35.51 16.90
N PRO A 37 21.34 -36.79 16.98
CA PRO A 37 22.16 -37.82 17.61
C PRO A 37 23.39 -38.13 16.77
N VAL A 38 24.58 -38.12 17.37
CA VAL A 38 25.83 -38.49 16.72
C VAL A 38 26.35 -39.79 17.35
N ALA A 39 27.07 -40.60 16.56
CA ALA A 39 27.67 -41.83 17.09
C ALA A 39 28.60 -41.49 18.28
N SER A 40 28.51 -42.26 19.36
CA SER A 40 29.13 -41.97 20.65
C SER A 40 30.66 -41.94 20.64
N GLN A 41 31.31 -42.34 19.55
CA GLN A 41 32.76 -42.34 19.37
C GLN A 41 33.09 -42.09 17.90
N GLY A 42 33.46 -40.86 17.54
CA GLY A 42 33.82 -40.52 16.17
C GLY A 42 34.09 -39.04 15.94
N SER A 43 34.73 -38.75 14.80
CA SER A 43 34.82 -37.39 14.27
C SER A 43 33.47 -37.00 13.64
N VAL A 44 33.01 -35.81 13.97
CA VAL A 44 31.82 -35.18 13.40
C VAL A 44 32.29 -34.10 12.44
N TYR A 45 31.88 -34.20 11.18
CA TYR A 45 32.14 -33.16 10.18
C TYR A 45 30.86 -32.36 9.95
N VAL A 46 31.00 -31.05 9.97
CA VAL A 46 29.91 -30.10 9.70
C VAL A 46 30.30 -29.16 8.58
N ARG A 47 29.32 -28.65 7.85
CA ARG A 47 29.51 -27.53 6.91
C ARG A 47 28.28 -26.64 6.87
N LEU A 48 28.48 -25.39 6.47
CA LEU A 48 27.37 -24.43 6.35
C LEU A 48 26.61 -24.73 5.05
N ARG A 49 25.29 -24.91 5.12
CA ARG A 49 24.49 -25.30 3.95
C ARG A 49 24.43 -24.21 2.87
N GLU A 50 24.56 -22.94 3.26
CA GLU A 50 24.63 -21.83 2.29
C GLU A 50 26.02 -21.64 1.68
N ASN A 51 27.08 -22.12 2.33
CA ASN A 51 28.45 -22.00 1.85
C ASN A 51 29.26 -23.25 2.23
N HIS A 52 29.31 -24.23 1.31
CA HIS A 52 29.99 -25.50 1.53
C HIS A 52 31.52 -25.38 1.73
N GLN A 53 32.12 -24.21 1.48
CA GLN A 53 33.53 -23.94 1.78
C GLN A 53 33.77 -23.70 3.28
N VAL A 54 32.73 -23.37 4.04
CA VAL A 54 32.80 -23.18 5.50
C VAL A 54 32.54 -24.54 6.16
N THR A 55 33.62 -25.25 6.48
CA THR A 55 33.60 -26.59 7.07
C THR A 55 34.22 -26.60 8.47
N GLY A 56 33.76 -27.50 9.33
CA GLY A 56 34.32 -27.73 10.66
C GLY A 56 34.40 -29.22 10.98
N HIS A 57 35.28 -29.59 11.89
CA HIS A 57 35.37 -30.94 12.42
C HIS A 57 35.57 -30.90 13.94
N GLY A 58 35.01 -31.89 14.64
CA GLY A 58 35.11 -32.01 16.09
C GLY A 58 34.94 -33.47 16.54
N TYR A 59 35.18 -33.75 17.82
CA TYR A 59 35.01 -35.10 18.39
C TYR A 59 33.70 -35.20 19.15
N ALA A 60 32.94 -36.28 18.94
CA ALA A 60 31.64 -36.51 19.58
C ALA A 60 31.80 -36.89 21.07
N MET A 61 31.93 -35.90 21.96
CA MET A 61 31.92 -36.10 23.41
C MET A 61 30.79 -35.29 24.06
N GLY A 62 29.75 -35.97 24.53
CA GLY A 62 28.61 -35.34 25.19
C GLY A 62 27.72 -34.53 24.24
N GLN A 63 27.20 -33.40 24.72
CA GLN A 63 26.39 -32.48 23.91
C GLN A 63 27.29 -31.42 23.26
N LEU A 64 27.42 -31.49 21.94
CA LEU A 64 28.12 -30.51 21.12
C LEU A 64 27.20 -29.35 20.75
N ARG A 65 27.75 -28.14 20.69
CA ARG A 65 27.06 -26.94 20.21
C ARG A 65 27.73 -26.47 18.92
N ALA A 66 26.96 -26.26 17.86
CA ALA A 66 27.50 -25.87 16.56
C ALA A 66 28.32 -24.56 16.63
N SER A 67 27.91 -23.63 17.50
CA SER A 67 28.58 -22.33 17.69
C SER A 67 29.86 -22.38 18.55
N GLU A 68 30.20 -23.52 19.15
CA GLU A 68 31.35 -23.64 20.07
C GLU A 68 32.30 -24.80 19.71
N SER A 69 31.76 -25.92 19.21
CA SER A 69 32.48 -27.19 19.15
C SER A 69 33.32 -27.43 17.89
N PHE A 70 33.36 -26.49 16.94
CA PHE A 70 33.97 -26.70 15.61
C PHE A 70 35.00 -25.63 15.19
N GLY A 71 35.58 -24.90 16.14
CA GLY A 71 36.70 -23.98 15.90
C GLY A 71 36.38 -22.86 14.90
N ASP A 72 37.17 -22.75 13.83
CA ASP A 72 37.03 -21.71 12.80
C ASP A 72 35.65 -21.70 12.15
N PHE A 73 35.04 -22.88 11.96
CA PHE A 73 33.68 -23.00 11.44
C PHE A 73 32.71 -22.16 12.27
N SER A 74 32.75 -22.33 13.59
CA SER A 74 31.85 -21.67 14.52
C SER A 74 32.03 -20.16 14.49
N ALA A 75 33.28 -19.69 14.45
CA ALA A 75 33.58 -18.25 14.36
C ALA A 75 33.10 -17.64 13.03
N VAL A 76 33.32 -18.33 11.90
CA VAL A 76 32.88 -17.86 10.58
C VAL A 76 31.36 -17.87 10.48
N ALA A 77 30.69 -18.95 10.91
CA ALA A 77 29.24 -19.08 10.88
C ALA A 77 28.56 -17.99 11.72
N ASN A 78 29.05 -17.73 12.95
CA ASN A 78 28.54 -16.66 13.80
C ASN A 78 28.67 -15.27 13.14
N ARG A 79 29.81 -14.98 12.49
CA ARG A 79 29.98 -13.70 11.77
C ARG A 79 29.02 -13.56 10.60
N LEU A 80 28.77 -14.63 9.85
CA LEU A 80 27.82 -14.63 8.73
C LEU A 80 26.39 -14.45 9.23
N ASP A 81 26.00 -15.14 10.30
CA ASP A 81 24.67 -15.00 10.92
C ASP A 81 24.45 -13.58 11.47
N GLN A 82 25.47 -12.99 12.10
CA GLN A 82 25.39 -11.62 12.60
C GLN A 82 25.29 -10.60 11.46
N ALA A 83 26.09 -10.76 10.40
CA ALA A 83 26.03 -9.90 9.22
C ALA A 83 24.67 -10.02 8.50
N GLU A 84 24.13 -11.24 8.44
CA GLU A 84 22.80 -11.51 7.91
C GLU A 84 21.72 -10.77 8.69
N TRP A 85 21.71 -10.95 10.01
CA TRP A 85 20.75 -10.30 10.89
C TRP A 85 20.82 -8.76 10.78
N GLN A 86 22.02 -8.19 10.77
CA GLN A 86 22.20 -6.75 10.62
C GLN A 86 21.69 -6.23 9.28
N ALA A 87 21.94 -6.94 8.18
CA ALA A 87 21.44 -6.56 6.86
C ALA A 87 19.91 -6.60 6.80
N ALA A 88 19.31 -7.67 7.33
CA ALA A 88 17.86 -7.82 7.38
C ALA A 88 17.19 -6.77 8.30
N ALA A 89 17.81 -6.45 9.45
CA ALA A 89 17.31 -5.42 10.36
C ALA A 89 17.33 -4.02 9.72
N ARG A 90 18.40 -3.66 9.00
CA ARG A 90 18.47 -2.39 8.26
C ARG A 90 17.37 -2.29 7.20
N GLU A 91 17.18 -3.34 6.41
CA GLU A 91 16.15 -3.36 5.37
C GLU A 91 14.74 -3.32 5.97
N HIS A 92 14.48 -4.06 7.04
CA HIS A 92 13.21 -4.01 7.76
C HIS A 92 12.90 -2.58 8.23
N HIS A 93 13.85 -1.93 8.90
CA HIS A 93 13.69 -0.55 9.37
C HIS A 93 13.42 0.42 8.21
N ARG A 94 14.14 0.29 7.09
CA ARG A 94 13.93 1.12 5.89
C ARG A 94 12.52 0.94 5.31
N ARG A 95 12.04 -0.30 5.20
CA ARG A 95 10.68 -0.61 4.71
C ARG A 95 9.62 -0.03 5.61
N GLU A 96 9.77 -0.18 6.93
CA GLU A 96 8.86 0.39 7.92
C GLU A 96 8.81 1.92 7.82
N CYS A 97 9.97 2.59 7.74
CA CYS A 97 10.04 4.03 7.55
C CYS A 97 9.34 4.48 6.25
N THR A 98 9.56 3.75 5.15
CA THR A 98 8.94 4.04 3.85
C THR A 98 7.41 3.85 3.88
N GLN A 99 6.94 2.77 4.50
CA GLN A 99 5.51 2.49 4.67
C GLN A 99 4.83 3.56 5.54
N ASN A 100 5.46 3.96 6.65
CA ASN A 100 4.96 5.02 7.52
C ASN A 100 4.88 6.35 6.76
N LYS A 101 5.94 6.74 6.04
CA LYS A 101 5.94 7.95 5.20
C LYS A 101 4.83 7.92 4.15
N GLN A 102 4.61 6.78 3.49
CA GLN A 102 3.54 6.64 2.51
C GLN A 102 2.14 6.72 3.15
N LYS A 103 1.97 6.13 4.33
CA LYS A 103 0.72 6.21 5.11
C LYS A 103 0.42 7.64 5.54
N ASP A 104 1.44 8.39 5.99
CA ASP A 104 1.31 9.79 6.37
C ASP A 104 0.96 10.66 5.17
N GLN A 105 1.64 10.46 4.03
CA GLN A 105 1.32 11.14 2.77
C GLN A 105 -0.10 10.82 2.29
N THR A 106 -0.55 9.56 2.41
CA THR A 106 -1.91 9.14 2.04
C THR A 106 -2.94 9.81 2.95
N THR A 107 -2.67 9.87 4.25
CA THR A 107 -3.55 10.52 5.23
C THR A 107 -3.63 12.03 4.97
N ALA A 108 -2.49 12.69 4.74
CA ALA A 108 -2.43 14.10 4.40
C ALA A 108 -3.15 14.41 3.07
N ALA A 109 -2.98 13.56 2.04
CA ALA A 109 -3.68 13.69 0.77
C ALA A 109 -5.20 13.52 0.94
N ALA A 110 -5.65 12.56 1.76
CA ALA A 110 -7.07 12.36 2.07
C ALA A 110 -7.66 13.58 2.80
N ILE A 111 -6.95 14.14 3.78
CA ILE A 111 -7.36 15.37 4.48
C ILE A 111 -7.44 16.55 3.51
N SER A 112 -6.48 16.69 2.60
CA SER A 112 -6.48 17.75 1.58
C SER A 112 -7.63 17.59 0.57
N LEU A 113 -7.96 16.35 0.18
CA LEU A 113 -9.09 16.08 -0.71
C LEU A 113 -10.41 16.47 -0.02
N ARG A 114 -10.56 16.10 1.26
CA ARG A 114 -11.72 16.50 2.06
C ARG A 114 -11.84 18.00 2.19
N SER A 115 -10.76 18.70 2.52
CA SER A 115 -10.80 20.16 2.68
C SER A 115 -11.19 20.88 1.38
N LYS A 116 -10.79 20.35 0.22
CA LYS A 116 -11.22 20.86 -1.09
C LYS A 116 -12.70 20.61 -1.38
N MET A 117 -13.19 19.39 -1.12
CA MET A 117 -14.62 19.06 -1.28
C MET A 117 -15.48 19.90 -0.34
N ALA A 118 -15.03 20.05 0.90
CA ALA A 118 -15.57 20.94 1.91
C ALA A 118 -15.65 22.39 1.42
N SER A 119 -14.54 22.97 0.97
CA SER A 119 -14.55 24.35 0.48
C SER A 119 -15.53 24.56 -0.68
N ARG A 120 -15.61 23.61 -1.62
CA ARG A 120 -16.54 23.65 -2.75
C ARG A 120 -18.00 23.57 -2.30
N ASN A 121 -18.32 22.65 -1.40
CA ASN A 121 -19.68 22.50 -0.87
C ASN A 121 -20.09 23.73 -0.05
N LEU A 122 -19.21 24.25 0.81
CA LEU A 122 -19.47 25.48 1.57
C LEU A 122 -19.74 26.66 0.65
N SER A 123 -19.01 26.79 -0.45
CA SER A 123 -19.26 27.83 -1.46
C SER A 123 -20.64 27.69 -2.11
N HIS A 124 -21.03 26.48 -2.52
CA HIS A 124 -22.36 26.23 -3.08
C HIS A 124 -23.48 26.54 -2.08
N HIS A 125 -23.31 26.17 -0.82
CA HIS A 125 -24.27 26.45 0.24
C HIS A 125 -24.36 27.94 0.55
N ALA A 126 -23.23 28.63 0.68
CA ALA A 126 -23.20 30.07 0.92
C ALA A 126 -23.91 30.86 -0.19
N VAL A 127 -23.73 30.46 -1.45
CA VAL A 127 -24.45 31.04 -2.60
C VAL A 127 -25.96 30.79 -2.49
N GLY A 128 -26.36 29.55 -2.19
CA GLY A 128 -27.78 29.20 -2.02
C GLY A 128 -28.44 29.97 -0.88
N TYR A 129 -27.80 30.04 0.29
CA TYR A 129 -28.27 30.80 1.44
C TYR A 129 -28.32 32.30 1.17
N GLY A 130 -27.31 32.84 0.46
CA GLY A 130 -27.28 34.24 0.07
C GLY A 130 -28.46 34.63 -0.83
N ILE A 131 -28.78 33.80 -1.82
CA ILE A 131 -29.95 34.00 -2.69
C ILE A 131 -31.24 33.96 -1.85
N GLY A 132 -31.42 32.94 -1.01
CA GLY A 132 -32.61 32.82 -0.17
C GLY A 132 -32.80 34.00 0.80
N LEU A 133 -31.72 34.49 1.41
CA LEU A 133 -31.76 35.65 2.29
C LEU A 133 -32.16 36.94 1.55
N VAL A 134 -31.63 37.16 0.34
CA VAL A 134 -31.99 38.33 -0.47
C VAL A 134 -33.48 38.30 -0.80
N VAL A 135 -34.03 37.14 -1.19
CA VAL A 135 -35.47 37.02 -1.49
C VAL A 135 -36.31 37.30 -0.25
N LEU A 136 -35.93 36.77 0.92
CA LEU A 136 -36.63 37.03 2.18
C LEU A 136 -36.60 38.52 2.57
N LEU A 137 -35.47 39.21 2.39
CA LEU A 137 -35.34 40.64 2.68
C LEU A 137 -36.22 41.48 1.75
N VAL A 138 -36.23 41.16 0.44
CA VAL A 138 -37.09 41.84 -0.53
C VAL A 138 -38.56 41.63 -0.15
N CYS A 139 -38.96 40.40 0.17
CA CYS A 139 -40.32 40.10 0.63
C CYS A 139 -40.68 40.88 1.89
N GLY A 140 -39.80 40.91 2.90
CA GLY A 140 -40.01 41.61 4.16
C GLY A 140 -40.18 43.13 4.01
N VAL A 141 -39.52 43.75 3.03
CA VAL A 141 -39.69 45.18 2.71
C VAL A 141 -40.95 45.42 1.89
N MET A 142 -41.32 44.50 0.99
CA MET A 142 -42.46 44.68 0.10
C MET A 142 -43.81 44.45 0.80
N VAL A 143 -43.93 43.49 1.71
CA VAL A 143 -45.20 43.17 2.40
C VAL A 143 -45.82 44.39 3.11
N PRO A 144 -45.10 45.13 3.97
CA PRO A 144 -45.68 46.28 4.67
C PRO A 144 -46.12 47.38 3.70
N ASN A 145 -45.34 47.60 2.64
CA ASN A 145 -45.65 48.61 1.63
C ASN A 145 -46.91 48.27 0.82
N PHE A 146 -47.13 46.99 0.49
CA PHE A 146 -48.35 46.56 -0.18
C PHE A 146 -49.58 46.62 0.73
N LEU A 147 -49.43 46.30 2.02
CA LEU A 147 -50.49 46.45 3.02
C LEU A 147 -50.89 47.92 3.20
N LEU A 148 -49.92 48.84 3.31
CA LEU A 148 -50.19 50.28 3.42
C LEU A 148 -50.85 50.86 2.17
N ALA A 149 -50.61 50.27 1.00
CA ALA A 149 -51.22 50.67 -0.27
C ALA A 149 -52.61 50.06 -0.52
N GLY A 150 -53.15 49.25 0.42
CA GLY A 150 -54.47 48.62 0.28
C GLY A 150 -54.50 47.42 -0.69
N HIS A 151 -53.33 46.90 -1.08
CA HIS A 151 -53.22 45.72 -1.95
C HIS A 151 -53.09 44.44 -1.12
N GLU A 152 -54.17 44.03 -0.47
CA GLU A 152 -54.19 42.86 0.42
C GLU A 152 -53.77 41.58 -0.31
N ASP A 153 -54.22 41.36 -1.54
CA ASP A 153 -53.89 40.18 -2.35
C ASP A 153 -52.38 40.05 -2.64
N LEU A 154 -51.68 41.17 -2.85
CA LEU A 154 -50.25 41.16 -3.14
C LEU A 154 -49.42 40.89 -1.88
N ALA A 155 -49.85 41.40 -0.73
CA ALA A 155 -49.22 41.09 0.56
C ALA A 155 -49.32 39.59 0.87
N TRP A 156 -50.44 38.95 0.55
CA TRP A 156 -50.61 37.50 0.69
C TRP A 156 -49.69 36.70 -0.23
N ILE A 157 -49.57 37.07 -1.51
CA ILE A 157 -48.67 36.40 -2.46
C ILE A 157 -47.22 36.48 -1.96
N VAL A 158 -46.78 37.64 -1.50
CA VAL A 158 -45.42 37.81 -0.97
C VAL A 158 -45.19 37.02 0.32
N GLY A 159 -46.20 36.91 1.20
CA GLY A 159 -46.14 36.05 2.39
C GLY A 159 -46.03 34.55 2.08
N ILE A 160 -46.74 34.07 1.04
CA ILE A 160 -46.63 32.69 0.56
C ILE A 160 -45.24 32.43 -0.02
N VAL A 161 -44.71 33.35 -0.83
CA VAL A 161 -43.36 33.25 -1.39
C VAL A 161 -42.32 33.21 -0.26
N ALA A 162 -42.40 34.10 0.74
CA ALA A 162 -41.48 34.08 1.88
C ALA A 162 -41.56 32.78 2.69
N THR A 163 -42.75 32.21 2.88
CA THR A 163 -42.94 30.95 3.59
C THR A 163 -42.41 29.76 2.79
N PHE A 164 -42.60 29.77 1.46
CA PHE A 164 -42.05 28.77 0.55
C PHE A 164 -40.52 28.85 0.52
N ASP A 165 -39.94 30.04 0.44
CA ASP A 165 -38.49 30.23 0.46
C ASP A 165 -37.88 29.84 1.80
N TYR A 166 -38.55 30.14 2.92
CA TYR A 166 -38.12 29.67 4.23
C TYR A 166 -38.21 28.14 4.34
N SER A 167 -39.28 27.53 3.84
CA SER A 167 -39.44 26.08 3.82
C SER A 167 -38.42 25.41 2.92
N MET A 168 -38.08 26.02 1.77
CA MET A 168 -36.99 25.61 0.89
C MET A 168 -35.64 25.78 1.58
N LEU A 169 -35.38 26.88 2.28
CA LEU A 169 -34.17 27.06 3.08
C LEU A 169 -34.04 26.00 4.16
N CYS A 170 -35.12 25.69 4.88
CA CYS A 170 -35.15 24.61 5.86
C CYS A 170 -34.99 23.23 5.23
N TYR A 171 -35.59 22.98 4.06
CA TYR A 171 -35.44 21.73 3.31
C TYR A 171 -34.04 21.57 2.74
N PHE A 172 -33.45 22.63 2.19
CA PHE A 172 -32.08 22.63 1.73
C PHE A 172 -31.10 22.56 2.89
N ALA A 173 -31.39 23.17 4.04
CA ALA A 173 -30.58 23.02 5.25
C ALA A 173 -30.68 21.61 5.82
N SER A 174 -31.87 21.01 5.87
CA SER A 174 -32.06 19.62 6.33
C SER A 174 -31.44 18.63 5.36
N LYS A 175 -31.64 18.80 4.05
CA LYS A 175 -30.97 18.02 3.01
C LYS A 175 -29.47 18.29 2.95
N SER A 176 -29.02 19.49 3.33
CA SER A 176 -27.59 19.79 3.51
C SER A 176 -27.03 19.17 4.78
N ILE A 177 -27.84 18.92 5.81
CA ILE A 177 -27.43 18.12 6.96
C ILE A 177 -27.41 16.63 6.57
N ASP A 178 -28.28 16.21 5.65
CA ASP A 178 -28.38 14.85 5.11
C ASP A 178 -27.32 14.53 4.03
N GLN A 179 -26.93 15.53 3.23
CA GLN A 179 -25.98 15.43 2.12
C GLN A 179 -24.60 16.03 2.44
N ASN A 180 -24.51 17.03 3.34
CA ASN A 180 -23.25 17.28 4.05
C ASN A 180 -23.18 16.29 5.22
N ASP A 181 -22.88 15.05 4.87
CA ASP A 181 -21.91 14.25 5.59
C ASP A 181 -20.98 15.16 6.39
N PHE A 182 -20.80 14.89 7.69
CA PHE A 182 -19.90 15.55 8.65
C PHE A 182 -18.41 15.59 8.17
N HIS A 183 -18.15 16.22 7.02
CA HIS A 183 -16.88 16.26 6.28
C HIS A 183 -15.89 17.28 6.84
N TYR A 184 -16.33 18.12 7.77
CA TYR A 184 -15.65 19.35 8.17
C TYR A 184 -15.18 19.34 9.65
N GLY A 185 -15.29 18.20 10.33
CA GLY A 185 -14.96 18.08 11.74
C GLY A 185 -16.06 18.61 12.66
N LEU A 186 -15.93 18.30 13.96
CA LEU A 186 -16.96 18.50 14.99
C LEU A 186 -17.53 19.94 15.02
N GLY A 187 -16.72 20.95 14.69
CA GLY A 187 -17.09 22.37 14.82
C GLY A 187 -18.15 22.88 13.85
N THR A 188 -18.08 22.50 12.58
CA THR A 188 -19.06 22.95 11.55
C THR A 188 -20.39 22.23 11.64
N SER A 189 -20.39 20.97 12.10
CA SER A 189 -21.61 20.26 12.41
C SER A 189 -22.35 20.88 13.59
N ILE A 190 -21.62 21.34 14.61
CA ILE A 190 -22.21 22.12 15.71
C ILE A 190 -22.78 23.41 15.13
N TYR A 191 -22.07 24.11 14.24
CA TYR A 191 -22.55 25.36 13.66
C TYR A 191 -23.82 25.18 12.81
N ALA A 192 -23.90 24.14 11.97
CA ALA A 192 -25.08 23.84 11.16
C ALA A 192 -26.27 23.39 12.03
N VAL A 193 -26.03 22.57 13.06
CA VAL A 193 -27.07 22.17 14.02
C VAL A 193 -27.57 23.37 14.83
N VAL A 194 -26.67 24.27 15.26
CA VAL A 194 -27.02 25.49 15.99
C VAL A 194 -27.79 26.46 15.10
N LEU A 195 -27.37 26.69 13.86
CA LEU A 195 -28.11 27.52 12.91
C LEU A 195 -29.47 26.92 12.56
N PHE A 196 -29.56 25.61 12.37
CA PHE A 196 -30.82 24.94 12.06
C PHE A 196 -31.79 24.96 13.24
N ARG A 197 -31.31 24.65 14.46
CA ARG A 197 -32.11 24.70 15.69
C ARG A 197 -32.50 26.13 16.04
N GLY A 198 -31.56 27.06 15.95
CA GLY A 198 -31.79 28.48 16.20
C GLY A 198 -32.77 29.09 15.20
N GLY A 199 -32.57 28.86 13.91
CA GLY A 199 -33.46 29.34 12.85
C GLY A 199 -34.86 28.74 12.94
N SER A 200 -34.97 27.44 13.20
CA SER A 200 -36.26 26.78 13.42
C SER A 200 -37.00 27.38 14.60
N CYS A 201 -36.33 27.60 15.74
CA CYS A 201 -36.94 28.27 16.90
C CYS A 201 -37.43 29.68 16.55
N VAL A 202 -36.64 30.48 15.84
CA VAL A 202 -37.03 31.84 15.44
C VAL A 202 -38.27 31.80 14.53
N ALA A 203 -38.32 30.90 13.55
CA ALA A 203 -39.50 30.77 12.69
C ALA A 203 -40.73 30.26 13.44
N PHE A 204 -40.57 29.31 14.38
CA PHE A 204 -41.66 28.91 15.27
C PHE A 204 -42.17 30.09 16.11
N CYS A 205 -41.28 30.95 16.60
CA CYS A 205 -41.67 32.16 17.33
C CYS A 205 -42.41 33.15 16.41
N ILE A 206 -41.95 33.37 15.17
CA ILE A 206 -42.62 34.25 14.21
C ILE A 206 -44.00 33.71 13.85
N MET A 207 -44.10 32.41 13.50
CA MET A 207 -45.38 31.75 13.20
C MET A 207 -46.33 31.82 14.38
N GLY A 208 -45.84 31.55 15.60
CA GLY A 208 -46.60 31.66 16.84
C GLY A 208 -47.10 33.09 17.08
N ALA A 209 -46.25 34.10 16.86
CA ALA A 209 -46.63 35.50 16.97
C ALA A 209 -47.68 35.90 15.93
N THR A 210 -47.54 35.50 14.66
CA THR A 210 -48.55 35.77 13.61
C THR A 210 -49.87 35.06 13.89
N ALA A 211 -49.84 33.82 14.38
CA ALA A 211 -51.03 33.09 14.78
C ALA A 211 -51.72 33.77 15.98
N PHE A 212 -50.94 34.23 16.95
CA PHE A 212 -51.44 34.96 18.11
C PHE A 212 -52.05 36.33 17.75
N ILE A 213 -51.41 37.10 16.87
CA ILE A 213 -51.94 38.38 16.37
C ILE A 213 -53.25 38.14 15.59
N SER A 214 -53.31 37.09 14.77
CA SER A 214 -54.52 36.70 14.03
C SER A 214 -55.64 36.28 14.99
N PHE A 215 -55.29 35.56 16.06
CA PHE A 215 -56.22 35.18 17.13
C PHE A 215 -56.76 36.40 17.87
N LEU A 216 -55.90 37.34 18.29
CA LEU A 216 -56.33 38.59 18.94
C LEU A 216 -57.24 39.42 18.02
N SER A 217 -56.93 39.47 16.73
CA SER A 217 -57.75 40.18 15.74
C SER A 217 -59.14 39.57 15.56
N PHE A 218 -59.26 38.24 15.72
CA PHE A 218 -60.55 37.55 15.73
C PHE A 218 -61.40 37.92 16.95
N PHE A 219 -60.80 38.00 18.14
CA PHE A 219 -61.53 38.36 19.37
C PHE A 219 -61.91 39.84 19.47
N ASN A 220 -61.19 40.72 18.76
CA ASN A 220 -61.47 42.16 18.74
C ASN A 220 -62.59 42.58 17.76
N GLY A 221 -63.38 41.63 17.23
CA GLY A 221 -64.64 41.94 16.55
C GLY A 221 -64.55 42.23 15.05
N LEU A 222 -63.48 41.80 14.37
CA LEU A 222 -63.45 41.77 12.90
C LEU A 222 -64.38 40.68 12.37
N LYS A 223 -65.02 40.98 11.22
CA LYS A 223 -66.19 40.30 10.64
C LYS A 223 -66.21 38.75 10.81
N PRO A 224 -67.36 38.14 11.14
CA PRO A 224 -67.49 36.72 11.52
C PRO A 224 -67.06 35.68 10.46
N GLY A 225 -66.80 36.08 9.22
CA GLY A 225 -66.24 35.19 8.19
C GLY A 225 -64.72 34.95 8.32
N VAL A 226 -63.99 35.84 9.00
CA VAL A 226 -62.52 35.79 9.06
C VAL A 226 -62.04 34.68 10.00
N GLY A 227 -62.74 34.41 11.11
CA GLY A 227 -62.32 33.44 12.12
C GLY A 227 -62.22 31.99 11.66
N MET A 228 -63.21 31.52 10.88
CA MET A 228 -63.21 30.15 10.36
C MET A 228 -62.11 29.95 9.31
N LEU A 229 -61.81 30.97 8.51
CA LEU A 229 -60.68 30.94 7.58
C LEU A 229 -59.35 30.94 8.35
N THR A 230 -59.23 31.75 9.41
CA THR A 230 -58.04 31.79 10.28
C THR A 230 -57.82 30.46 11.02
N LEU A 231 -58.88 29.79 11.49
CA LEU A 231 -58.76 28.49 12.16
C LEU A 231 -58.36 27.38 11.17
N THR A 232 -58.95 27.40 9.98
CA THR A 232 -58.60 26.44 8.90
C THR A 232 -57.16 26.65 8.46
N LEU A 233 -56.73 27.91 8.30
CA LEU A 233 -55.34 28.26 8.02
C LEU A 233 -54.42 27.88 9.18
N CYS A 234 -54.83 28.07 10.44
CA CYS A 234 -54.05 27.68 11.62
C CYS A 234 -53.82 26.16 11.65
N LEU A 235 -54.83 25.35 11.31
CA LEU A 235 -54.68 23.90 11.17
C LEU A 235 -53.78 23.53 9.98
N PHE A 236 -53.90 24.24 8.86
CA PHE A 236 -53.00 24.09 7.71
C PHE A 236 -51.58 24.59 7.97
N THR A 237 -51.35 25.50 8.92
CA THR A 237 -50.02 25.97 9.30
C THR A 237 -49.41 25.18 10.44
N CYS A 238 -50.22 24.55 11.31
CA CYS A 238 -49.76 23.82 12.50
C CYS A 238 -49.62 22.30 12.29
N ALA A 239 -50.43 21.68 11.42
CA ALA A 239 -50.33 20.25 11.12
C ALA A 239 -49.06 19.89 10.31
N PRO A 240 -48.63 20.66 9.30
CA PRO A 240 -47.40 20.35 8.56
C PRO A 240 -46.14 20.40 9.42
N PRO A 241 -45.93 21.35 10.36
CA PRO A 241 -44.80 21.34 11.28
C PRO A 241 -44.72 20.08 12.15
N VAL A 242 -45.85 19.59 12.70
CA VAL A 242 -45.87 18.39 13.54
C VAL A 242 -45.58 17.14 12.72
N LEU A 243 -46.16 17.02 11.52
CA LEU A 243 -45.85 15.93 10.60
C LEU A 243 -44.41 16.01 10.09
N CYS A 244 -43.87 17.21 9.88
CA CYS A 244 -42.45 17.44 9.59
C CYS A 244 -41.57 16.99 10.76
N LEU A 245 -41.96 17.28 12.01
CA LEU A 245 -41.20 16.88 13.19
C LEU A 245 -41.16 15.35 13.34
N ILE A 246 -42.29 14.67 13.14
CA ILE A 246 -42.38 13.21 13.21
C ILE A 246 -41.58 12.58 12.06
N ARG A 247 -41.73 13.09 10.82
CA ARG A 247 -40.92 12.67 9.67
C ARG A 247 -39.43 12.90 9.90
N LEU A 248 -39.05 14.00 10.56
CA LEU A 248 -37.68 14.29 10.94
C LEU A 248 -37.17 13.28 11.97
N CYS A 249 -37.94 12.99 13.02
CA CYS A 249 -37.55 11.99 14.03
C CYS A 249 -37.39 10.58 13.43
N LEU A 250 -38.32 10.17 12.56
CA LEU A 250 -38.25 8.88 11.87
C LEU A 250 -37.07 8.82 10.89
N ALA A 251 -36.84 9.91 10.13
CA ALA A 251 -35.65 10.03 9.28
C ALA A 251 -34.37 9.93 10.12
N LEU A 252 -34.28 10.63 11.26
CA LEU A 252 -33.11 10.58 12.15
C LEU A 252 -32.82 9.15 12.68
N CYS A 253 -33.86 8.36 12.93
CA CYS A 253 -33.70 6.95 13.35
C CYS A 253 -33.25 6.03 12.20
N ASP A 254 -33.84 6.14 11.01
CA ASP A 254 -33.44 5.35 9.82
C ASP A 254 -32.08 5.77 9.26
N LEU A 255 -31.68 7.03 9.50
CA LEU A 255 -30.41 7.56 9.07
C LEU A 255 -29.23 6.89 9.77
N ASP A 256 -29.30 6.53 11.06
CA ASP A 256 -28.10 6.06 11.81
C ASP A 256 -27.49 4.77 11.23
N GLY A 257 -28.29 3.81 10.76
CA GLY A 257 -27.80 2.55 10.19
C GLY A 257 -27.22 2.70 8.78
N ASN A 258 -28.01 3.29 7.87
CA ASN A 258 -27.60 3.48 6.48
C ASN A 258 -26.47 4.51 6.34
N TRP A 259 -26.45 5.54 7.17
CA TRP A 259 -25.40 6.56 7.19
C TRP A 259 -24.05 5.98 7.59
N ARG A 260 -23.97 5.16 8.66
CA ARG A 260 -22.69 4.55 9.07
C ARG A 260 -22.10 3.70 7.95
N HIS A 261 -22.93 3.01 7.17
CA HIS A 261 -22.47 2.22 6.04
C HIS A 261 -22.04 3.09 4.85
N ALA A 262 -22.85 4.08 4.46
CA ALA A 262 -22.52 5.03 3.39
C ALA A 262 -21.24 5.82 3.70
N ALA A 263 -21.10 6.35 4.91
CA ALA A 263 -19.92 7.06 5.38
C ALA A 263 -18.67 6.16 5.38
N LYS A 264 -18.80 4.90 5.81
CA LYS A 264 -17.70 3.92 5.71
C LYS A 264 -17.30 3.64 4.26
N GLN A 265 -18.26 3.53 3.34
CA GLN A 265 -17.97 3.34 1.92
C GLN A 265 -17.30 4.56 1.29
N GLN A 266 -17.79 5.76 1.58
CA GLN A 266 -17.20 7.01 1.10
C GLN A 266 -15.79 7.21 1.64
N LEU A 267 -15.58 6.97 2.95
CA LEU A 267 -14.26 6.96 3.57
C LEU A 267 -13.29 5.99 2.88
N LYS A 268 -13.77 4.80 2.48
CA LYS A 268 -12.97 3.84 1.71
C LYS A 268 -12.64 4.37 0.31
N LYS A 269 -13.61 4.97 -0.41
CA LYS A 269 -13.40 5.59 -1.73
C LYS A 269 -12.40 6.74 -1.67
N GLU A 270 -12.53 7.64 -0.69
CA GLU A 270 -11.59 8.75 -0.48
C GLU A 270 -10.19 8.26 -0.14
N LYS A 271 -10.06 7.27 0.76
CA LYS A 271 -8.77 6.67 1.07
C LYS A 271 -8.15 5.99 -0.15
N ALA A 272 -8.95 5.31 -0.98
CA ALA A 272 -8.50 4.68 -2.21
C ALA A 272 -8.02 5.73 -3.23
N GLU A 273 -8.77 6.82 -3.42
CA GLU A 273 -8.41 7.92 -4.32
C GLU A 273 -7.17 8.68 -3.82
N ALA A 274 -7.09 8.98 -2.53
CA ALA A 274 -5.90 9.59 -1.93
C ALA A 274 -4.68 8.67 -2.08
N ARG A 275 -4.84 7.36 -1.86
CA ARG A 275 -3.77 6.37 -2.08
C ARG A 275 -3.35 6.37 -3.54
N ARG A 276 -4.29 6.35 -4.48
CA ARG A 276 -4.02 6.43 -5.93
C ARG A 276 -3.22 7.69 -6.28
N GLN A 277 -3.61 8.86 -5.77
CA GLN A 277 -2.88 10.11 -6.00
C GLN A 277 -1.46 10.09 -5.42
N VAL A 278 -1.28 9.51 -4.23
CA VAL A 278 0.05 9.34 -3.63
C VAL A 278 0.89 8.39 -4.47
N LEU A 279 0.37 7.22 -4.84
CA LEU A 279 1.08 6.25 -5.70
C LEU A 279 1.50 6.89 -7.02
N ASN A 280 0.61 7.63 -7.68
CA ASN A 280 0.89 8.35 -8.92
C ASN A 280 2.00 9.40 -8.79
N ARG A 281 2.19 9.99 -7.60
CA ARG A 281 3.23 11.00 -7.34
C ARG A 281 4.55 10.40 -6.87
N THR A 282 4.50 9.37 -6.03
CA THR A 282 5.67 8.90 -5.30
C THR A 282 6.28 7.65 -5.93
N ILE A 283 5.46 6.70 -6.36
CA ILE A 283 5.91 5.37 -6.80
C ILE A 283 5.97 5.26 -8.32
N VAL A 284 5.01 5.85 -9.05
CA VAL A 284 5.04 5.84 -10.52
C VAL A 284 6.35 6.47 -11.01
N PHE A 285 7.06 5.71 -11.83
CA PHE A 285 8.28 6.17 -12.48
C PHE A 285 8.19 5.88 -13.96
N LYS A 286 8.18 6.94 -14.77
CA LYS A 286 7.98 6.85 -16.23
C LYS A 286 9.30 6.80 -17.01
N GLY A 287 10.44 6.74 -16.30
CA GLY A 287 11.77 7.00 -16.84
C GLY A 287 12.09 8.50 -16.93
N SER A 288 13.38 8.82 -16.91
CA SER A 288 13.94 10.14 -17.15
C SER A 288 15.27 9.96 -17.89
N VAL A 289 15.22 10.14 -19.22
CA VAL A 289 16.38 9.98 -20.10
C VAL A 289 17.08 11.32 -20.24
N LEU A 290 18.35 11.38 -19.86
CA LEU A 290 19.19 12.57 -19.98
C LEU A 290 19.89 12.58 -21.34
N ALA A 291 19.94 13.75 -21.97
CA ALA A 291 20.77 13.93 -23.15
C ALA A 291 22.27 13.87 -22.79
N GLY A 292 23.08 13.35 -23.72
CA GLY A 292 24.54 13.34 -23.62
C GLY A 292 25.15 12.07 -24.18
N HIS A 293 26.06 12.22 -25.15
CA HIS A 293 26.80 11.11 -25.76
C HIS A 293 27.70 10.43 -24.72
N GLY A 294 27.73 9.09 -24.73
CA GLY A 294 28.50 8.26 -23.81
C GLY A 294 27.95 8.20 -22.39
N ARG A 295 26.93 8.99 -22.04
CA ARG A 295 26.38 9.02 -20.68
C ARG A 295 25.76 7.67 -20.31
N PRO A 296 26.06 7.09 -19.13
CA PRO A 296 25.39 5.89 -18.67
C PRO A 296 23.86 6.09 -18.55
N CYS A 297 23.08 5.14 -19.08
CA CYS A 297 21.63 5.12 -18.94
C CYS A 297 21.16 3.74 -18.49
N VAL A 298 20.51 3.69 -17.33
CA VAL A 298 19.96 2.44 -16.78
C VAL A 298 18.71 2.05 -17.59
N VAL A 299 18.81 0.98 -18.38
CA VAL A 299 17.71 0.52 -19.23
C VAL A 299 17.00 -0.72 -18.69
N SER A 300 17.61 -1.46 -17.77
CA SER A 300 16.96 -2.59 -17.10
C SER A 300 17.41 -2.68 -15.65
N TRP A 301 16.46 -2.93 -14.74
CA TRP A 301 16.72 -2.95 -13.30
C TRP A 301 16.08 -4.13 -12.57
N PRO A 302 16.79 -4.77 -11.62
CA PRO A 302 16.26 -5.88 -10.84
C PRO A 302 15.30 -5.42 -9.75
N GLY A 303 14.00 -5.61 -9.98
CA GLY A 303 12.93 -5.20 -9.05
C GLY A 303 12.99 -5.80 -7.64
N LYS A 304 13.79 -6.87 -7.41
CA LYS A 304 13.97 -7.45 -6.08
C LYS A 304 14.76 -6.53 -5.11
N TYR A 305 15.50 -5.55 -5.63
CA TYR A 305 16.28 -4.60 -4.83
C TYR A 305 15.51 -3.31 -4.60
N ALA A 306 14.45 -3.37 -3.78
CA ALA A 306 13.55 -2.24 -3.56
C ALA A 306 14.28 -0.98 -3.05
N GLY A 307 15.23 -1.12 -2.11
CA GLY A 307 15.97 0.03 -1.59
C GLY A 307 16.88 0.69 -2.61
N ALA A 308 17.54 -0.12 -3.44
CA ALA A 308 18.39 0.40 -4.51
C ALA A 308 17.56 1.03 -5.64
N TRP A 309 16.36 0.50 -5.91
CA TRP A 309 15.38 1.09 -6.81
C TRP A 309 14.93 2.48 -6.35
N ASP A 310 14.61 2.64 -5.06
CA ASP A 310 14.20 3.95 -4.50
C ASP A 310 15.31 5.00 -4.70
N THR A 311 16.58 4.61 -4.48
CA THR A 311 17.75 5.46 -4.71
C THR A 311 17.93 5.82 -6.19
N LEU A 312 17.77 4.85 -7.10
CA LEU A 312 17.82 5.10 -8.56
C LEU A 312 16.74 6.10 -8.98
N VAL A 313 15.49 5.90 -8.56
CA VAL A 313 14.37 6.79 -8.89
C VAL A 313 14.59 8.19 -8.33
N HIS A 314 15.08 8.31 -7.10
CA HIS A 314 15.38 9.60 -6.49
C HIS A 314 16.49 10.34 -7.26
N ALA A 315 17.60 9.65 -7.54
CA ALA A 315 18.72 10.22 -8.29
C ALA A 315 18.30 10.63 -9.72
N SER A 316 17.44 9.85 -10.36
CA SER A 316 16.96 10.14 -11.72
C SER A 316 15.96 11.31 -11.77
N ARG A 317 15.07 11.44 -10.79
CA ARG A 317 14.16 12.60 -10.66
C ARG A 317 14.91 13.91 -10.41
N ASN A 318 16.09 13.84 -9.78
CA ASN A 318 16.97 14.98 -9.56
C ASN A 318 17.99 15.19 -10.70
N TRP A 319 17.78 14.56 -11.87
CA TRP A 319 18.64 14.66 -13.05
C TRP A 319 20.10 14.19 -12.83
N GLY A 320 20.37 13.44 -11.77
CA GLY A 320 21.69 12.88 -11.47
C GLY A 320 22.00 11.62 -12.28
N VAL A 321 20.97 10.82 -12.58
CA VAL A 321 21.10 9.52 -13.27
C VAL A 321 20.10 9.41 -14.41
N SER A 322 20.57 9.02 -15.60
CA SER A 322 19.70 8.71 -16.74
C SER A 322 19.10 7.32 -16.57
N ALA A 323 17.78 7.20 -16.66
CA ALA A 323 17.08 5.93 -16.46
C ALA A 323 15.91 5.79 -17.43
N ALA A 324 15.93 4.76 -18.26
CA ALA A 324 14.83 4.43 -19.18
C ALA A 324 13.79 3.48 -18.59
N VAL A 325 14.12 2.82 -17.46
CA VAL A 325 13.24 1.89 -16.73
C VAL A 325 11.91 2.53 -16.33
N VAL A 326 10.84 1.75 -16.38
CA VAL A 326 9.47 2.19 -16.11
C VAL A 326 8.85 1.31 -15.02
N PHE A 327 8.13 1.93 -14.09
CA PHE A 327 7.37 1.25 -13.06
C PHE A 327 5.98 1.88 -12.90
N LEU A 328 4.95 1.09 -13.22
CA LEU A 328 3.53 1.46 -13.13
C LEU A 328 2.85 0.49 -12.16
N PRO A 329 2.86 0.76 -10.84
CA PRO A 329 2.30 -0.17 -9.86
C PRO A 329 0.78 -0.24 -9.91
N ASP A 330 0.23 -1.34 -9.39
CA ASP A 330 -1.21 -1.55 -9.27
C ASP A 330 -1.93 -0.39 -8.56
N GLY A 331 -3.10 -0.03 -9.09
CA GLY A 331 -3.93 1.06 -8.56
C GLY A 331 -3.51 2.46 -9.01
N THR A 332 -2.60 2.58 -9.96
CA THR A 332 -2.25 3.84 -10.64
C THR A 332 -3.06 4.02 -11.92
N ASP A 333 -3.01 5.21 -12.52
CA ASP A 333 -3.84 5.56 -13.68
C ASP A 333 -3.54 4.70 -14.91
N LEU A 334 -2.27 4.32 -15.08
CA LEU A 334 -1.79 3.59 -16.24
C LEU A 334 -1.71 2.07 -15.98
N SER A 335 -2.06 1.62 -14.78
CA SER A 335 -2.09 0.20 -14.44
C SER A 335 -3.23 -0.50 -15.18
N GLY A 336 -2.95 -1.65 -15.80
CA GLY A 336 -3.96 -2.39 -16.57
C GLY A 336 -4.15 -1.87 -18.00
N GLU A 337 -3.50 -0.77 -18.39
CA GLU A 337 -3.55 -0.31 -19.78
C GLU A 337 -2.75 -1.24 -20.71
N HIS A 338 -3.30 -1.47 -21.89
CA HIS A 338 -2.69 -2.29 -22.93
C HIS A 338 -2.42 -1.44 -24.16
N ASP A 339 -1.24 -1.64 -24.74
CA ASP A 339 -0.87 -1.02 -26.00
C ASP A 339 -0.83 -2.05 -27.11
N GLU A 340 -1.23 -1.62 -28.29
CA GLU A 340 -1.06 -2.36 -29.54
C GLU A 340 0.41 -2.41 -29.94
N ILE A 341 0.80 -3.46 -30.66
CA ILE A 341 2.14 -3.59 -31.20
C ILE A 341 2.21 -2.80 -32.51
N PRO A 342 3.09 -1.80 -32.62
CA PRO A 342 3.27 -1.08 -33.88
C PRO A 342 3.71 -2.02 -35.03
N PRO A 343 3.08 -1.98 -36.22
CA PRO A 343 3.39 -2.87 -37.33
C PRO A 343 4.86 -2.86 -37.76
N GLU A 344 5.55 -1.73 -37.61
CA GLU A 344 6.97 -1.56 -37.94
C GLU A 344 7.92 -2.44 -37.13
N HIS A 345 7.46 -3.06 -36.04
CA HIS A 345 8.27 -4.00 -35.27
C HIS A 345 8.26 -5.42 -35.82
N GLY A 346 7.36 -5.73 -36.76
CA GLY A 346 7.28 -7.06 -37.39
C GLY A 346 7.07 -8.19 -36.39
N ILE A 347 6.31 -7.94 -35.32
CA ILE A 347 5.96 -8.95 -34.31
C ILE A 347 4.49 -9.33 -34.50
N VAL A 348 4.24 -10.64 -34.51
CA VAL A 348 2.88 -11.17 -34.57
C VAL A 348 2.16 -10.93 -33.25
N GLY A 349 1.03 -10.23 -33.32
CA GLY A 349 0.15 -10.00 -32.18
C GLY A 349 -0.49 -8.63 -32.19
N SER A 350 -1.61 -8.48 -31.49
CA SER A 350 -2.31 -7.19 -31.35
C SER A 350 -1.97 -6.46 -30.06
N CYS A 351 -1.21 -7.07 -29.14
CA CYS A 351 -0.88 -6.48 -27.85
C CYS A 351 0.47 -6.98 -27.33
N TRP A 352 1.29 -6.09 -26.76
CA TRP A 352 2.61 -6.43 -26.22
C TRP A 352 2.59 -7.55 -25.18
N CYS A 353 1.48 -7.77 -24.49
CA CYS A 353 1.35 -8.89 -23.56
C CYS A 353 1.60 -10.27 -24.21
N GLN A 354 1.31 -10.44 -25.50
CA GLN A 354 1.49 -11.72 -26.20
C GLN A 354 2.97 -12.12 -26.30
N PRO A 355 3.87 -11.32 -26.90
CA PRO A 355 5.30 -11.66 -26.94
C PRO A 355 5.96 -11.62 -25.56
N LEU A 356 5.53 -10.74 -24.65
CA LEU A 356 6.16 -10.60 -23.33
C LEU A 356 5.80 -11.73 -22.35
N TYR A 357 4.53 -12.11 -22.32
CA TYR A 357 3.96 -12.96 -21.28
C TYR A 357 3.21 -14.18 -21.82
N GLY A 358 3.13 -14.33 -23.14
CA GLY A 358 2.35 -15.38 -23.77
C GLY A 358 0.83 -15.19 -23.65
N GLY A 359 0.34 -14.01 -23.25
CA GLY A 359 -1.09 -13.78 -23.08
C GLY A 359 -1.38 -12.46 -22.37
N LYS A 360 -2.61 -11.96 -22.53
CA LYS A 360 -3.07 -10.68 -21.94
C LYS A 360 -3.04 -10.73 -20.41
N GLN A 361 -2.33 -9.81 -19.78
CA GLN A 361 -2.17 -9.74 -18.32
C GLN A 361 -3.03 -8.66 -17.67
N LYS A 362 -3.50 -8.88 -16.44
CA LYS A 362 -4.38 -7.93 -15.72
C LYS A 362 -3.72 -6.58 -15.42
N TRP A 363 -2.40 -6.57 -15.22
CA TRP A 363 -1.63 -5.36 -14.94
C TRP A 363 -1.26 -4.55 -16.19
N GLY A 364 -1.59 -5.04 -17.39
CA GLY A 364 -1.35 -4.32 -18.64
C GLY A 364 0.08 -4.43 -19.18
N CYS A 365 0.33 -3.77 -20.31
CA CYS A 365 1.64 -3.70 -20.96
C CYS A 365 2.05 -2.28 -21.38
N ARG A 366 1.28 -1.25 -20.99
CA ARG A 366 1.59 0.17 -21.26
C ARG A 366 3.00 0.59 -20.87
N TRP A 367 3.52 0.02 -19.77
CA TRP A 367 4.88 0.27 -19.31
C TRP A 367 5.94 -0.06 -20.37
N TRP A 368 5.68 -1.06 -21.22
CA TRP A 368 6.61 -1.54 -22.25
C TRP A 368 6.78 -0.53 -23.39
N SER A 369 5.70 0.05 -23.91
CA SER A 369 5.79 1.08 -24.95
C SER A 369 6.51 2.33 -24.45
N MET A 370 6.27 2.71 -23.20
CA MET A 370 6.98 3.82 -22.55
C MET A 370 8.47 3.50 -22.40
N TRP A 371 8.79 2.28 -21.98
CA TRP A 371 10.16 1.81 -21.87
C TRP A 371 10.88 1.81 -23.22
N ILE A 372 10.28 1.26 -24.29
CA ILE A 372 10.83 1.32 -25.66
C ILE A 372 11.12 2.77 -26.03
N LYS A 373 10.14 3.68 -25.88
CA LYS A 373 10.32 5.09 -26.20
C LYS A 373 11.51 5.72 -25.48
N ASN A 374 11.71 5.38 -24.20
CA ASN A 374 12.84 5.86 -23.42
C ASN A 374 14.16 5.27 -23.92
N VAL A 375 14.21 3.97 -24.22
CA VAL A 375 15.41 3.32 -24.79
C VAL A 375 15.78 3.95 -26.13
N GLU A 376 14.81 4.15 -27.02
CA GLU A 376 15.03 4.81 -28.32
C GLU A 376 15.56 6.25 -28.15
N ALA A 377 15.04 6.99 -27.17
CA ALA A 377 15.56 8.31 -26.84
C ALA A 377 17.02 8.25 -26.33
N ALA A 378 17.34 7.28 -25.47
CA ALA A 378 18.69 7.09 -24.95
C ALA A 378 19.69 6.74 -26.08
N VAL A 379 19.31 5.84 -26.99
CA VAL A 379 20.10 5.49 -28.18
C VAL A 379 20.29 6.70 -29.08
N LYS A 380 19.22 7.48 -29.35
CA LYS A 380 19.30 8.71 -30.13
C LYS A 380 20.25 9.75 -29.53
N HIS A 381 20.34 9.81 -28.19
CA HIS A 381 21.29 10.68 -27.49
C HIS A 381 22.72 10.13 -27.44
N GLY A 382 22.96 8.93 -27.98
CA GLY A 382 24.25 8.26 -27.92
C GLY A 382 24.63 7.79 -26.52
N ALA A 383 23.65 7.53 -25.65
CA ALA A 383 23.89 7.07 -24.28
C ALA A 383 24.47 5.64 -24.26
N THR A 384 25.27 5.34 -23.24
CA THR A 384 25.76 3.98 -22.96
C THR A 384 24.69 3.23 -22.16
N LEU A 385 23.99 2.28 -22.79
CA LEU A 385 22.92 1.54 -22.13
C LEU A 385 23.50 0.57 -21.09
N GLN A 386 22.88 0.49 -19.90
CA GLN A 386 23.28 -0.41 -18.82
C GLN A 386 22.14 -1.32 -18.38
N VAL A 387 22.42 -2.62 -18.28
CA VAL A 387 21.51 -3.66 -17.78
C VAL A 387 22.05 -4.18 -16.46
N TYR A 388 21.29 -4.01 -15.39
CA TYR A 388 21.67 -4.48 -14.07
C TYR A 388 21.17 -5.91 -13.82
N TYR A 389 22.09 -6.78 -13.42
CA TYR A 389 21.86 -8.18 -13.07
C TYR A 389 21.83 -8.37 -11.56
N PHE A 390 21.23 -9.48 -11.11
CA PHE A 390 21.35 -9.90 -9.72
C PHE A 390 22.81 -10.11 -9.32
N LYS A 391 23.10 -9.95 -8.02
CA LYS A 391 24.44 -10.09 -7.46
C LYS A 391 25.06 -11.45 -7.81
N GLY A 392 26.22 -11.46 -8.45
CA GLY A 392 26.96 -12.64 -8.89
C GLY A 392 26.36 -13.33 -10.12
N CYS A 393 25.42 -12.70 -10.82
CA CYS A 393 24.67 -13.30 -11.91
C CYS A 393 24.77 -12.55 -13.24
N VAL A 394 25.80 -11.72 -13.42
CA VAL A 394 26.08 -11.05 -14.71
C VAL A 394 26.11 -12.08 -15.84
N GLY A 395 25.44 -11.78 -16.95
CA GLY A 395 25.33 -12.64 -18.13
C GLY A 395 24.37 -13.83 -17.99
N LYS A 396 23.77 -14.07 -16.81
CA LYS A 396 22.86 -15.20 -16.57
C LYS A 396 21.40 -14.80 -16.66
N GLY A 397 20.53 -15.77 -16.89
CA GLY A 397 19.08 -15.55 -16.83
C GLY A 397 18.50 -14.88 -18.07
N LYS A 398 19.21 -14.80 -19.20
CA LYS A 398 18.61 -14.37 -20.47
C LYS A 398 17.60 -15.41 -20.99
N VAL A 399 16.58 -14.97 -21.70
CA VAL A 399 15.73 -15.85 -22.52
C VAL A 399 16.45 -16.15 -23.83
N GLN A 400 16.05 -17.19 -24.56
CA GLN A 400 16.71 -17.55 -25.81
C GLN A 400 16.58 -16.45 -26.89
N SER A 401 15.42 -15.82 -26.99
CA SER A 401 15.15 -14.71 -27.89
C SER A 401 13.91 -13.94 -27.45
N PHE A 402 13.63 -12.80 -28.06
CA PHE A 402 12.38 -12.07 -27.79
C PHE A 402 11.14 -12.88 -28.18
N ASP A 403 11.23 -13.70 -29.24
CA ASP A 403 10.13 -14.52 -29.73
C ASP A 403 9.79 -15.68 -28.76
N THR A 404 10.76 -16.16 -27.97
CA THR A 404 10.54 -17.18 -26.93
C THR A 404 10.15 -16.62 -25.57
N ALA A 405 10.29 -15.31 -25.35
CA ALA A 405 10.12 -14.68 -24.04
C ALA A 405 8.77 -15.01 -23.39
N GLY A 406 7.67 -14.90 -24.14
CA GLY A 406 6.33 -15.19 -23.65
C GLY A 406 6.09 -16.66 -23.32
N ALA A 407 6.66 -17.59 -24.09
CA ALA A 407 6.56 -19.02 -23.80
C ALA A 407 7.36 -19.39 -22.54
N GLU A 408 8.58 -18.85 -22.40
CA GLU A 408 9.40 -19.03 -21.21
C GLU A 408 8.77 -18.39 -19.97
N TYR A 409 8.09 -17.25 -20.12
CA TYR A 409 7.30 -16.64 -19.04
C TYR A 409 6.19 -17.59 -18.56
N ARG A 410 5.38 -18.14 -19.47
CA ARG A 410 4.34 -19.12 -19.11
C ARG A 410 4.90 -20.36 -18.43
N ARG A 411 6.07 -20.84 -18.87
CA ARG A 411 6.76 -21.97 -18.19
C ARG A 411 7.14 -21.60 -16.76
N ARG A 412 7.66 -20.39 -16.51
CA ARG A 412 7.96 -19.90 -15.15
C ARG A 412 6.70 -19.79 -14.29
N GLU A 413 5.59 -19.27 -14.82
CA GLU A 413 4.32 -19.20 -14.10
C GLU A 413 3.80 -20.60 -13.72
N ALA A 414 3.90 -21.57 -14.63
CA ALA A 414 3.52 -22.95 -14.35
C ALA A 414 4.39 -23.58 -13.23
N LEU A 415 5.69 -23.26 -13.22
CA LEU A 415 6.59 -23.70 -12.15
C LEU A 415 6.31 -23.00 -10.81
N GLU A 416 5.88 -21.75 -10.83
CA GLU A 416 5.45 -21.06 -9.60
C GLU A 416 4.17 -21.67 -9.02
N GLU A 417 3.24 -22.15 -9.87
CA GLU A 417 2.10 -22.91 -9.38
C GLU A 417 2.54 -24.26 -8.75
N ARG A 418 3.55 -24.90 -9.32
CA ARG A 418 4.15 -26.11 -8.71
C ARG A 418 4.85 -25.82 -7.39
N ARG A 419 5.41 -24.63 -7.19
CA ARG A 419 5.93 -24.21 -5.88
C ARG A 419 4.82 -24.23 -4.83
N LYS A 420 3.62 -23.72 -5.15
CA LYS A 420 2.48 -23.78 -4.23
C LYS A 420 2.03 -25.21 -3.93
N GLN A 421 2.17 -26.12 -4.90
CA GLN A 421 1.89 -27.55 -4.68
C GLN A 421 2.95 -28.19 -3.77
N PHE A 422 4.22 -27.88 -4.00
CA PHE A 422 5.33 -28.31 -3.15
C PHE A 422 5.13 -27.86 -1.69
N GLU A 423 4.74 -26.59 -1.47
CA GLU A 423 4.48 -26.06 -0.13
C GLU A 423 3.31 -26.74 0.61
N LYS A 424 2.42 -27.42 -0.12
CA LYS A 424 1.30 -28.22 0.42
C LYS A 424 1.63 -29.71 0.52
N SER A 425 2.79 -30.14 0.05
CA SER A 425 3.19 -31.54 0.04
C SER A 425 3.55 -32.04 1.44
N GLU A 426 3.33 -33.33 1.69
CA GLU A 426 3.76 -33.99 2.94
C GLU A 426 5.26 -33.83 3.17
N HIS A 427 6.06 -33.88 2.09
CA HIS A 427 7.50 -33.67 2.15
C HIS A 427 7.86 -32.29 2.72
N PHE A 428 7.20 -31.22 2.26
CA PHE A 428 7.45 -29.88 2.82
C PHE A 428 6.94 -29.75 4.26
N HIS A 429 5.81 -30.36 4.61
CA HIS A 429 5.34 -30.41 6.00
C HIS A 429 6.32 -31.11 6.93
N LYS A 430 6.97 -32.20 6.47
CA LYS A 430 8.04 -32.88 7.20
C LYS A 430 9.24 -31.95 7.41
N LEU A 431 9.69 -31.23 6.39
CA LEU A 431 10.79 -30.25 6.52
C LEU A 431 10.46 -29.13 7.51
N ARG A 432 9.20 -28.66 7.53
CA ARG A 432 8.72 -27.71 8.55
C ARG A 432 8.81 -28.32 9.96
N ALA A 433 8.35 -29.56 10.13
CA ALA A 433 8.45 -30.28 11.40
C ALA A 433 9.91 -30.52 11.82
N GLU A 434 10.84 -30.64 10.87
CA GLU A 434 12.29 -30.75 11.09
C GLU A 434 12.96 -29.41 11.43
N GLY A 435 12.25 -28.28 11.37
CA GLY A 435 12.79 -26.98 11.79
C GLY A 435 13.05 -25.97 10.68
N LEU A 436 12.57 -26.20 9.45
CA LEU A 436 12.63 -25.18 8.40
C LEU A 436 12.02 -23.84 8.85
N ASP A 437 10.95 -23.88 9.65
CA ASP A 437 10.29 -22.68 10.20
C ASP A 437 11.12 -21.92 11.25
N ASN A 438 12.20 -22.51 11.77
CA ASN A 438 13.10 -21.86 12.73
C ASN A 438 14.08 -20.89 12.02
N LEU A 439 14.12 -20.90 10.68
CA LEU A 439 14.90 -19.95 9.91
C LEU A 439 14.27 -18.56 9.91
N SER A 440 15.11 -17.53 9.97
CA SER A 440 14.64 -16.14 9.89
C SER A 440 13.90 -15.89 8.57
N ARG A 441 12.76 -15.21 8.69
CA ARG A 441 11.95 -14.72 7.57
C ARG A 441 12.26 -13.27 7.20
N TRP A 442 13.15 -12.62 7.94
CA TRP A 442 13.49 -11.22 7.70
C TRP A 442 14.30 -11.13 6.40
N GLU A 443 13.85 -10.24 5.52
CA GLU A 443 14.42 -10.10 4.19
C GLU A 443 15.58 -9.11 4.19
N ARG A 444 16.64 -9.44 3.45
CA ARG A 444 17.71 -8.51 3.09
C ARG A 444 17.24 -7.55 1.99
N GLU A 445 18.13 -6.62 1.63
CA GLU A 445 17.95 -5.66 0.54
C GLU A 445 17.60 -6.30 -0.81
N ASP A 446 17.97 -7.56 -1.03
CA ASP A 446 17.67 -8.32 -2.27
C ASP A 446 16.35 -9.11 -2.20
N GLY A 447 15.57 -8.94 -1.13
CA GLY A 447 14.30 -9.62 -0.88
C GLY A 447 14.43 -11.09 -0.44
N SER A 448 15.66 -11.59 -0.29
CA SER A 448 15.93 -12.95 0.20
C SER A 448 15.97 -13.00 1.73
N SER A 449 15.60 -14.14 2.30
CA SER A 449 15.79 -14.47 3.72
C SER A 449 16.36 -15.89 3.82
N PRO A 450 16.99 -16.28 4.95
CA PRO A 450 17.44 -17.65 5.16
C PRO A 450 16.34 -18.68 4.85
N TYR A 451 15.12 -18.42 5.33
CA TYR A 451 13.95 -19.27 5.03
C TYR A 451 13.67 -19.38 3.53
N LYS A 452 13.60 -18.25 2.80
CA LYS A 452 13.28 -18.26 1.36
C LYS A 452 14.36 -18.95 0.54
N ARG A 453 15.64 -18.76 0.87
CA ARG A 453 16.76 -19.39 0.14
C ARG A 453 16.75 -20.90 0.33
N GLU A 454 16.53 -21.36 1.56
CA GLU A 454 16.42 -22.79 1.85
C GLU A 454 15.16 -23.40 1.23
N ALA A 455 13.99 -22.77 1.37
CA ALA A 455 12.76 -23.23 0.73
C ALA A 455 12.90 -23.31 -0.79
N ASN A 456 13.60 -22.35 -1.41
CA ASN A 456 13.90 -22.39 -2.84
C ASN A 456 14.86 -23.52 -3.23
N ARG A 457 15.88 -23.79 -2.41
CA ARG A 457 16.80 -24.92 -2.62
C ARG A 457 16.05 -26.25 -2.60
N LEU A 458 15.23 -26.47 -1.58
CA LEU A 458 14.40 -27.67 -1.44
C LEU A 458 13.39 -27.82 -2.57
N PHE A 459 12.79 -26.71 -3.02
CA PHE A 459 11.91 -26.72 -4.19
C PHE A 459 12.65 -27.15 -5.47
N LEU A 460 13.87 -26.64 -5.70
CA LEU A 460 14.68 -27.05 -6.84
C LEU A 460 15.11 -28.51 -6.78
N GLU A 461 15.33 -29.07 -5.58
CA GLU A 461 15.61 -30.50 -5.37
C GLU A 461 14.37 -31.37 -5.62
N TRP A 462 13.18 -30.87 -5.32
CA TRP A 462 11.90 -31.56 -5.53
C TRP A 462 11.45 -31.58 -6.99
N LEU A 463 11.86 -30.59 -7.80
CA LEU A 463 11.51 -30.51 -9.21
C LEU A 463 12.22 -31.58 -10.07
N PRO A 464 11.60 -32.01 -11.18
CA PRO A 464 12.26 -32.78 -12.23
C PRO A 464 13.51 -32.05 -12.74
N GLY A 465 14.53 -32.81 -13.14
CA GLY A 465 15.84 -32.29 -13.55
C GLY A 465 15.76 -31.14 -14.57
N ASP A 466 14.98 -31.32 -15.64
CA ASP A 466 14.84 -30.31 -16.70
C ASP A 466 14.20 -29.00 -16.23
N ASP A 467 13.28 -29.07 -15.28
CA ASP A 467 12.62 -27.89 -14.72
C ASP A 467 13.49 -27.18 -13.70
N ALA A 468 14.18 -27.95 -12.85
CA ALA A 468 15.17 -27.42 -11.93
C ALA A 468 16.31 -26.72 -12.69
N GLU A 469 16.79 -27.33 -13.77
CA GLU A 469 17.82 -26.74 -14.62
C GLU A 469 17.31 -25.49 -15.35
N PHE A 470 16.10 -25.51 -15.89
CA PHE A 470 15.49 -24.33 -16.50
C PHE A 470 15.40 -23.14 -15.53
N LEU A 471 14.98 -23.38 -14.28
CA LEU A 471 14.94 -22.31 -13.26
C LEU A 471 16.33 -21.81 -12.88
N LYS A 472 17.31 -22.70 -12.71
CA LYS A 472 18.70 -22.32 -12.42
C LYS A 472 19.30 -21.48 -13.54
N ARG A 473 19.13 -21.88 -14.81
CA ARG A 473 19.58 -21.10 -15.97
C ARG A 473 18.82 -19.77 -16.10
N SER A 474 17.58 -19.73 -15.64
CA SER A 474 16.76 -18.52 -15.58
C SER A 474 17.15 -17.56 -14.45
N GLU A 475 18.06 -17.91 -13.55
CA GLU A 475 18.49 -16.99 -12.50
C GLU A 475 19.39 -15.88 -13.04
N GLY A 476 19.18 -14.63 -12.60
CA GLY A 476 20.04 -13.48 -12.89
C GLY A 476 19.32 -12.23 -13.35
N LEU A 477 18.13 -12.38 -13.94
CA LEU A 477 17.25 -11.30 -14.38
C LEU A 477 15.82 -11.53 -13.88
N GLY A 478 15.12 -10.45 -13.54
CA GLY A 478 13.69 -10.47 -13.25
C GLY A 478 12.83 -10.83 -14.47
N GLY A 479 11.56 -11.18 -14.23
CA GLY A 479 10.65 -11.64 -15.30
C GLY A 479 10.50 -10.66 -16.46
N SER A 480 10.29 -9.37 -16.18
CA SER A 480 10.21 -8.31 -17.20
C SER A 480 11.58 -8.04 -17.85
N GLN A 481 12.64 -7.99 -17.05
CA GLN A 481 14.00 -7.71 -17.51
C GLN A 481 14.47 -8.68 -18.59
N LYS A 482 14.07 -9.95 -18.50
CA LYS A 482 14.38 -10.94 -19.52
C LYS A 482 13.90 -10.53 -20.91
N ALA A 483 12.68 -10.01 -21.00
CA ALA A 483 12.13 -9.52 -22.25
C ALA A 483 12.80 -8.20 -22.69
N GLU A 484 13.10 -7.30 -21.74
CA GLU A 484 13.86 -6.06 -21.99
C GLU A 484 15.21 -6.38 -22.65
N VAL A 485 15.99 -7.29 -22.08
CA VAL A 485 17.31 -7.68 -22.61
C VAL A 485 17.18 -8.33 -23.98
N ALA A 486 16.25 -9.27 -24.14
CA ALA A 486 16.02 -9.92 -25.43
C ALA A 486 15.56 -8.94 -26.52
N TRP A 487 14.84 -7.88 -26.15
CA TRP A 487 14.47 -6.80 -27.07
C TRP A 487 15.69 -5.96 -27.49
N LEU A 488 16.56 -5.59 -26.55
CA LEU A 488 17.81 -4.88 -26.87
C LEU A 488 18.68 -5.71 -27.83
N GLU A 489 18.81 -7.01 -27.58
CA GLU A 489 19.51 -7.94 -28.46
C GLU A 489 18.86 -8.04 -29.84
N ARG A 490 17.52 -8.17 -29.92
CA ARG A 490 16.76 -8.17 -31.19
C ARG A 490 16.98 -6.89 -31.99
N LYS A 491 17.08 -5.74 -31.34
CA LYS A 491 17.32 -4.44 -31.98
C LYS A 491 18.78 -4.22 -32.37
N GLY A 492 19.70 -5.07 -31.92
CA GLY A 492 21.14 -4.88 -32.10
C GLY A 492 21.72 -3.73 -31.27
N TYR A 493 21.04 -3.32 -30.19
CA TYR A 493 21.53 -2.27 -29.31
C TYR A 493 22.61 -2.81 -28.38
N LYS A 494 23.78 -2.14 -28.39
CA LYS A 494 24.87 -2.47 -27.48
C LYS A 494 24.52 -1.96 -26.07
N TYR A 495 24.79 -2.79 -25.07
CA TYR A 495 24.62 -2.43 -23.66
C TYR A 495 25.73 -3.07 -22.82
N THR A 496 25.98 -2.49 -21.64
CA THR A 496 26.90 -3.02 -20.64
C THR A 496 26.12 -3.81 -19.59
N GLU A 497 26.57 -5.02 -19.31
CA GLU A 497 26.04 -5.84 -18.22
C GLU A 497 26.72 -5.44 -16.91
N VAL A 498 25.93 -5.06 -15.90
CA VAL A 498 26.44 -4.53 -14.63
C VAL A 498 25.89 -5.36 -13.48
N ASP A 499 26.75 -5.71 -12.51
CA ASP A 499 26.31 -6.34 -11.27
C ASP A 499 25.68 -5.30 -10.34
N VAL A 500 24.48 -5.56 -9.82
CA VAL A 500 23.82 -4.63 -8.87
C VAL A 500 24.63 -4.34 -7.62
N SER A 501 25.55 -5.21 -7.22
CA SER A 501 26.42 -4.95 -6.08
C SER A 501 27.29 -3.71 -6.26
N SER A 502 27.67 -3.36 -7.50
CA SER A 502 28.43 -2.11 -7.73
C SER A 502 27.59 -0.88 -7.32
N TRP A 503 26.29 -0.89 -7.64
CA TRP A 503 25.38 0.17 -7.24
C TRP A 503 25.19 0.23 -5.73
N LEU A 504 25.03 -0.94 -5.09
CA LEU A 504 24.87 -1.04 -3.64
C LEU A 504 26.11 -0.48 -2.92
N THR A 505 27.31 -0.76 -3.41
CA THR A 505 28.54 -0.23 -2.78
C THR A 505 28.65 1.30 -2.91
N ASP A 506 28.36 1.84 -4.09
CA ASP A 506 28.53 3.27 -4.37
C ASP A 506 27.52 4.17 -3.62
N HIS A 507 26.32 3.66 -3.35
CA HIS A 507 25.21 4.49 -2.86
C HIS A 507 24.80 4.23 -1.41
N VAL A 508 25.25 3.13 -0.79
CA VAL A 508 24.99 2.86 0.64
C VAL A 508 25.83 3.77 1.55
N GLN A 509 26.89 4.40 1.03
CA GLN A 509 27.79 5.28 1.80
C GLN A 509 27.36 6.76 1.89
N SER A 510 26.12 7.13 1.51
CA SER A 510 25.60 8.48 1.76
C SER A 510 24.53 8.51 2.87
N PRO A 511 24.93 8.57 4.16
CA PRO A 511 24.03 8.69 5.31
C PRO A 511 23.11 9.91 5.29
N GLN A 512 23.31 10.87 4.38
CA GLN A 512 22.53 12.11 4.35
C GLN A 512 21.12 11.91 3.75
N ALA A 513 20.87 10.84 2.99
CA ALA A 513 19.60 10.64 2.30
C ALA A 513 18.48 10.10 3.22
N TYR A 514 18.84 9.40 4.30
CA TYR A 514 17.89 8.85 5.26
C TYR A 514 18.27 9.39 6.64
N GLY A 515 17.43 10.29 7.19
CA GLY A 515 17.69 10.96 8.46
C GLY A 515 18.25 10.01 9.52
N ARG A 516 19.26 10.49 10.28
CA ARG A 516 20.04 9.73 11.27
C ARG A 516 19.21 8.59 11.89
N PRO A 517 19.63 7.32 11.75
CA PRO A 517 18.98 6.24 12.49
C PRO A 517 19.03 6.57 13.98
N ALA A 518 17.91 6.36 14.67
CA ALA A 518 17.88 6.40 16.12
C ALA A 518 18.93 5.41 16.66
N VAL A 519 19.62 5.85 17.71
CA VAL A 519 20.77 5.23 18.40
C VAL A 519 20.65 3.69 18.51
N PRO A 520 21.75 2.91 18.36
CA PRO A 520 21.71 1.45 18.35
C PRO A 520 21.09 0.83 19.61
N TYR A 521 20.38 -0.28 19.39
CA TYR A 521 19.69 -1.15 20.35
C TYR A 521 20.59 -1.85 21.41
N GLU A 522 21.86 -1.44 21.56
CA GLU A 522 22.78 -2.01 22.58
C GLU A 522 22.34 -1.72 24.03
N ALA A 523 21.33 -0.87 24.26
CA ALA A 523 20.74 -0.64 25.58
C ALA A 523 19.71 -1.72 26.00
N ALA A 524 19.18 -2.52 25.08
CA ALA A 524 18.12 -3.49 25.41
C ALA A 524 18.65 -4.82 25.98
N SER A 525 19.92 -5.17 25.74
CA SER A 525 20.54 -6.38 26.29
C SER A 525 21.13 -6.20 27.70
N ARG A 526 21.12 -4.98 28.26
CA ARG A 526 21.63 -4.69 29.63
C ARG A 526 20.56 -4.51 30.70
N LEU A 527 19.27 -4.70 30.39
CA LEU A 527 18.16 -4.57 31.34
C LEU A 527 17.67 -5.91 31.93
N GLY A 528 18.44 -6.99 31.75
CA GLY A 528 18.16 -8.31 32.31
C GLY A 528 18.83 -8.58 33.66
N SER A 529 18.69 -7.70 34.64
CA SER A 529 18.90 -8.00 36.09
C SER A 529 18.70 -6.74 36.94
N LEU A 530 17.46 -6.33 37.15
CA LEU A 530 17.10 -5.47 38.28
C LEU A 530 16.60 -6.38 39.42
N PRO A 531 17.13 -6.28 40.64
CA PRO A 531 16.65 -7.07 41.77
C PRO A 531 15.22 -6.67 42.12
N ALA A 532 14.41 -7.66 42.47
CA ALA A 532 13.03 -7.46 42.92
C ALA A 532 13.00 -6.52 44.13
N LEU A 533 12.25 -5.41 44.01
CA LEU A 533 11.91 -4.57 45.15
C LEU A 533 10.93 -5.31 46.08
N PRO A 534 11.07 -5.18 47.41
CA PRO A 534 10.20 -5.87 48.37
C PRO A 534 8.78 -5.27 48.36
N PRO A 535 7.74 -6.06 48.70
CA PRO A 535 6.38 -5.57 48.75
C PRO A 535 6.18 -4.72 50.01
N GLY A 536 5.77 -3.47 49.85
CA GLY A 536 5.54 -2.55 50.96
C GLY A 536 4.52 -1.45 50.65
N ARG A 537 3.32 -1.63 51.21
CA ARG A 537 2.29 -0.65 51.60
C ARG A 537 1.61 0.21 50.51
N VAL A 538 0.39 -0.19 50.18
CA VAL A 538 -0.82 0.63 50.38
C VAL A 538 -1.81 -0.19 51.19
#